data_AF-A0A811RHV1-F1
#
_entry.id   AF-A0A811RHV1-F1
#
_cell.length_a   1.000
_cell.length_b   1.000
_cell.length_c   1.000
_cell.angle_alpha   90.00
_cell.angle_beta   90.00
_cell.angle_gamma   90.00
#
_symmetry.space_group_name_H-M   'P 1'
#
loop_
_entity.id
_entity.type
_entity.pdbx_description
1 polymer ?
#
loop_
_entity_poly.entity_id
_entity_poly.type
_entity_poly.pdbx_seq_one_letter_code
_entity_poly.pdbx_strand_id
1 'polypeptide(L)'
;MALILLPVCRNTITWLRSRTRLGAAVPFNDNINFHKVVAGGVAVGVALHAVTHLTCDFPRLLHASAAAYEPMKAYFGQRRIPDYWWFVKGVEGVTGVIMVVLMAVAYTLAHPWFRRGRLSEGNPLRRLSGFNMFWYSHHLFVIVYVAFVVHGVCLYINRTWYKQTTWMYLAIPILLYAGERLLRALRSHGLTTVRIEKVALYPGNVIAIHMSKPHGFSYKSGQYIYVNCGEVSPFEW
;
A
#
# COMPACT_ATOMS: atom_id res chain seq x y z
N MET A 1 4.53 -0.77 -7.51
CA MET A 1 3.19 -0.54 -6.93
C MET A 1 2.25 -1.72 -7.14
N ALA A 2 2.00 -2.20 -8.37
CA ALA A 2 1.04 -3.27 -8.66
C ALA A 2 1.09 -4.51 -7.72
N LEU A 3 2.29 -5.04 -7.47
CA LEU A 3 2.45 -6.27 -6.69
C LEU A 3 2.19 -6.11 -5.18
N ILE A 4 2.17 -4.89 -4.63
CA ILE A 4 2.16 -4.67 -3.17
C ILE A 4 0.85 -5.10 -2.50
N LEU A 5 -0.24 -5.17 -3.27
CA LEU A 5 -1.56 -5.58 -2.80
C LEU A 5 -1.74 -7.10 -2.74
N LEU A 6 -1.03 -7.85 -3.58
CA LEU A 6 -1.20 -9.31 -3.66
C LEU A 6 -0.89 -10.03 -2.34
N PRO A 7 0.19 -9.70 -1.60
CA PRO A 7 0.56 -10.38 -0.37
C PRO A 7 -0.37 -10.03 0.81
N VAL A 8 -1.20 -9.00 0.69
CA VAL A 8 -2.20 -8.63 1.71
C VAL A 8 -3.59 -9.18 1.41
N CYS A 9 -3.77 -9.88 0.28
CA CYS A 9 -4.97 -10.66 -0.02
C CYS A 9 -4.97 -12.00 0.74
N ARG A 10 -5.22 -11.95 2.06
CA ARG A 10 -5.12 -13.08 3.00
C ARG A 10 -6.03 -14.26 2.62
N ASN A 11 -7.24 -14.00 2.12
CA ASN A 11 -8.17 -15.08 1.73
C ASN A 11 -7.65 -15.81 0.49
N THR A 12 -7.21 -15.06 -0.51
CA THR A 12 -6.62 -15.62 -1.73
C THR A 12 -5.35 -16.40 -1.43
N ILE A 13 -4.47 -15.88 -0.58
CA ILE A 13 -3.24 -16.56 -0.15
C ILE A 13 -3.56 -17.85 0.59
N THR A 14 -4.53 -17.82 1.50
CA THR A 14 -4.97 -19.02 2.25
C THR A 14 -5.53 -20.07 1.29
N TRP A 15 -6.33 -19.66 0.30
CA TRP A 15 -6.85 -20.54 -0.72
C TRP A 15 -5.72 -21.16 -1.56
N LEU A 16 -4.78 -20.36 -2.08
CA LEU A 16 -3.64 -20.83 -2.86
C LEU A 16 -2.82 -21.86 -2.06
N ARG A 17 -2.50 -21.54 -0.80
CA ARG A 17 -1.74 -22.41 0.09
C ARG A 17 -2.45 -23.75 0.37
N SER A 18 -3.77 -23.75 0.54
CA SER A 18 -4.53 -24.92 1.02
C SER A 18 -5.17 -25.76 -0.08
N ARG A 19 -5.44 -25.17 -1.26
CA ARG A 19 -6.14 -25.82 -2.37
C ARG A 19 -5.25 -26.14 -3.56
N THR A 20 -4.00 -25.67 -3.57
CA THR A 20 -3.06 -25.90 -4.67
C THR A 20 -1.74 -26.47 -4.15
N ARG A 21 -0.93 -27.03 -5.06
CA ARG A 21 0.44 -27.49 -4.76
C ARG A 21 1.48 -26.36 -4.75
N LEU A 22 1.07 -25.11 -5.00
CA LEU A 22 1.99 -23.97 -5.07
C LEU A 22 2.69 -23.70 -3.75
N GLY A 23 2.11 -24.11 -2.61
CA GLY A 23 2.74 -23.98 -1.30
C GLY A 23 4.06 -24.74 -1.15
N ALA A 24 4.36 -25.70 -2.04
CA ALA A 24 5.65 -26.38 -2.07
C ALA A 24 6.78 -25.51 -2.65
N ALA A 25 6.45 -24.54 -3.50
CA ALA A 25 7.43 -23.65 -4.15
C ALA A 25 7.39 -22.22 -3.60
N VAL A 26 6.22 -21.76 -3.16
CA VAL A 26 5.99 -20.37 -2.72
C VAL A 26 5.68 -20.34 -1.23
N PRO A 27 6.48 -19.64 -0.40
CA PRO A 27 6.27 -19.53 1.04
C PRO A 27 5.14 -18.55 1.36
N PHE A 28 3.89 -18.93 1.10
CA PHE A 28 2.71 -18.08 1.32
C PHE A 28 2.51 -17.58 2.76
N ASN A 29 3.09 -18.27 3.76
CA ASN A 29 3.06 -17.84 5.15
C ASN A 29 3.95 -16.61 5.42
N ASP A 30 4.87 -16.29 4.52
CA ASP A 30 5.79 -15.15 4.63
C ASP A 30 5.33 -13.90 3.86
N ASN A 31 4.03 -13.88 3.49
CA ASN A 31 3.42 -12.84 2.68
C ASN A 31 3.64 -11.41 3.21
N ILE A 32 3.60 -11.20 4.53
CA ILE A 32 3.82 -9.88 5.12
C ILE A 32 5.28 -9.45 5.05
N ASN A 33 6.25 -10.36 5.15
CA ASN A 33 7.64 -9.99 4.93
C ASN A 33 7.91 -9.72 3.45
N PHE A 34 7.31 -10.51 2.54
CA PHE A 34 7.35 -10.20 1.13
C PHE A 34 6.72 -8.84 0.80
N HIS A 35 5.59 -8.46 1.43
CA HIS A 35 5.00 -7.13 1.30
C HIS A 35 5.99 -6.01 1.66
N LYS A 36 6.78 -6.18 2.73
CA LYS A 36 7.82 -5.21 3.13
C LYS A 36 8.96 -5.15 2.12
N VAL A 37 9.38 -6.28 1.55
CA VAL A 37 10.41 -6.32 0.48
C VAL A 37 9.90 -5.58 -0.76
N VAL A 38 8.66 -5.83 -1.17
CA VAL A 38 8.02 -5.10 -2.28
C VAL A 38 7.93 -3.61 -1.97
N ALA A 39 7.59 -3.22 -0.75
CA ALA A 39 7.60 -1.83 -0.30
C ALA A 39 9.00 -1.19 -0.40
N GLY A 40 10.05 -1.92 -0.02
CA GLY A 40 11.44 -1.48 -0.21
C GLY A 40 11.77 -1.20 -1.68
N GLY A 41 11.43 -2.14 -2.57
CA GLY A 41 11.61 -1.94 -4.02
C GLY A 41 10.80 -0.78 -4.59
N VAL A 42 9.57 -0.57 -4.10
CA VAL A 42 8.74 0.58 -4.44
C VAL A 42 9.39 1.89 -4.02
N ALA A 43 9.92 1.98 -2.79
CA ALA A 43 10.57 3.18 -2.30
C ALA A 43 11.80 3.55 -3.15
N VAL A 44 12.65 2.57 -3.48
CA VAL A 44 13.80 2.78 -4.37
C VAL A 44 13.35 3.23 -5.77
N GLY A 45 12.36 2.56 -6.35
CA GLY A 45 11.84 2.91 -7.67
C GLY A 45 11.25 4.33 -7.72
N VAL A 46 10.48 4.72 -6.70
CA VAL A 46 9.92 6.07 -6.58
C VAL A 46 11.02 7.12 -6.39
N ALA A 47 12.03 6.84 -5.56
CA ALA A 47 13.15 7.76 -5.36
C ALA A 47 13.92 7.98 -6.66
N LEU A 48 14.30 6.91 -7.37
CA LEU A 48 14.98 7.01 -8.66
C LEU A 48 14.15 7.78 -9.68
N HIS A 49 12.86 7.46 -9.80
CA HIS A 49 11.94 8.11 -10.72
C HIS A 49 11.76 9.61 -10.42
N ALA A 50 11.45 9.96 -9.17
CA ALA A 50 11.23 11.35 -8.77
C ALA A 50 12.50 12.19 -8.88
N VAL A 51 13.65 11.68 -8.43
CA VAL A 51 14.92 12.38 -8.56
C VAL A 51 15.26 12.62 -10.03
N THR A 52 15.14 11.59 -10.88
CA THR A 52 15.42 11.73 -12.32
C THR A 52 14.56 12.81 -12.96
N HIS A 53 13.25 12.84 -12.66
CA HIS A 53 12.39 13.90 -13.19
C HIS A 53 12.81 15.29 -12.72
N LEU A 54 13.04 15.46 -11.42
CA LEU A 54 13.32 16.76 -10.82
C LEU A 54 14.73 17.30 -11.16
N THR A 55 15.75 16.44 -11.19
CA THR A 55 17.14 16.88 -11.33
C THR A 55 17.71 16.69 -12.73
N CYS A 56 17.12 15.83 -13.55
CA CYS A 56 17.66 15.49 -14.86
C CYS A 56 16.69 15.88 -15.99
N ASP A 57 15.47 15.36 -15.99
CA ASP A 57 14.56 15.52 -17.13
C ASP A 57 14.06 16.96 -17.28
N PHE A 58 13.57 17.57 -16.19
CA PHE A 58 13.06 18.94 -16.26
C PHE A 58 14.17 19.94 -16.63
N PRO A 59 15.36 19.93 -16.00
CA PRO A 59 16.45 20.82 -16.41
C PRO A 59 16.92 20.56 -17.85
N ARG A 60 17.00 19.30 -18.27
CA ARG A 60 17.39 18.95 -19.64
C ARG A 60 16.42 19.50 -20.68
N LEU A 61 15.11 19.45 -20.42
CA LEU A 61 14.11 20.02 -21.32
C LEU A 61 14.13 21.55 -21.35
N LEU A 62 14.37 22.21 -20.21
CA LEU A 62 14.50 23.68 -20.14
C LEU A 62 15.73 24.20 -20.88
N HIS A 63 16.85 23.50 -20.78
CA HIS A 63 18.12 23.89 -21.38
C HIS A 63 18.38 23.24 -22.75
N ALA A 64 17.39 22.57 -23.34
CA ALA A 64 17.54 21.93 -24.65
C ALA A 64 17.89 22.95 -25.74
N SER A 65 18.83 22.61 -26.63
CA SER A 65 19.08 23.38 -27.86
C SER A 65 17.86 23.32 -28.80
N ALA A 66 17.80 24.20 -29.80
CA ALA A 66 16.66 24.20 -30.74
C ALA A 66 16.50 22.84 -31.42
N ALA A 67 17.61 22.27 -31.91
CA ALA A 67 17.64 20.95 -32.52
C ALA A 67 17.22 19.83 -31.54
N ALA A 68 17.66 19.88 -30.27
CA ALA A 68 17.30 18.88 -29.27
C ALA A 68 15.82 18.96 -28.84
N TYR A 69 15.23 20.15 -28.87
CA TYR A 69 13.82 20.36 -28.53
C TYR A 69 12.87 20.05 -29.71
N GLU A 70 13.36 20.08 -30.95
CA GLU A 70 12.56 19.81 -32.14
C GLU A 70 11.71 18.53 -32.06
N PRO A 71 12.25 17.35 -31.70
CA PRO A 71 11.44 16.14 -31.54
C PRO A 71 10.48 16.19 -30.34
N MET A 72 10.73 17.06 -29.37
CA MET A 72 9.90 17.18 -28.15
C MET A 72 8.63 18.02 -28.37
N LYS A 73 8.59 18.81 -29.45
CA LYS A 73 7.42 19.64 -29.80
C LYS A 73 6.12 18.85 -29.94
N ALA A 74 6.20 17.59 -30.37
CA ALA A 74 5.04 16.70 -30.50
C ALA A 74 4.37 16.39 -29.13
N TYR A 75 5.13 16.49 -28.04
CA TYR A 75 4.67 16.14 -26.69
C TYR A 75 4.42 17.37 -25.81
N PHE A 76 5.28 18.38 -25.93
CA PHE A 76 5.29 19.57 -25.08
C PHE A 76 4.80 20.85 -25.79
N GLY A 77 4.51 20.77 -27.09
CA GLY A 77 4.02 21.89 -27.89
C GLY A 77 5.12 22.66 -28.62
N GLN A 78 4.71 23.58 -29.49
CA GLN A 78 5.62 24.37 -30.33
C GLN A 78 6.43 25.40 -29.54
N ARG A 79 5.81 25.99 -28.52
CA ARG A 79 6.45 26.97 -27.64
C ARG A 79 7.25 26.23 -26.57
N ARG A 80 8.50 26.65 -26.37
CA ARG A 80 9.34 26.15 -25.29
C ARG A 80 8.68 26.35 -23.93
N ILE A 81 8.96 25.40 -23.05
CA ILE A 81 8.50 25.39 -21.66
C ILE A 81 9.11 26.61 -20.95
N PRO A 82 8.29 27.44 -20.29
CA PRO A 82 8.74 28.75 -19.82
C PRO A 82 9.67 28.68 -18.62
N ASP A 83 9.41 27.77 -17.69
CA ASP A 83 10.16 27.61 -16.45
C ASP A 83 9.97 26.22 -15.83
N TYR A 84 10.70 25.94 -14.75
CA TYR A 84 10.64 24.68 -14.01
C TYR A 84 9.26 24.44 -13.35
N TRP A 85 8.59 25.50 -12.92
CA TRP A 85 7.30 25.41 -12.24
C TRP A 85 6.18 24.92 -13.16
N TRP A 86 6.32 25.12 -14.47
CA TRP A 86 5.42 24.54 -15.46
C TRP A 86 5.27 23.02 -15.30
N PHE A 87 6.38 22.30 -15.06
CA PHE A 87 6.33 20.84 -14.84
C PHE A 87 5.69 20.49 -13.49
N VAL A 88 6.11 21.17 -12.43
CA VAL A 88 5.65 20.87 -11.05
C VAL A 88 4.16 21.17 -10.87
N LYS A 89 3.66 22.23 -11.52
CA LYS A 89 2.25 22.62 -11.50
C LYS A 89 1.39 21.84 -12.50
N GLY A 90 2.00 21.13 -13.44
CA GLY A 90 1.32 20.21 -14.35
C GLY A 90 0.66 19.04 -13.59
N VAL A 91 -0.26 18.34 -14.23
CA VAL A 91 -1.01 17.24 -13.61
C VAL A 91 -0.06 16.16 -13.10
N GLU A 92 0.96 15.81 -13.88
CA GLU A 92 1.97 14.82 -13.55
C GLU A 92 2.83 15.26 -12.36
N GLY A 93 3.25 16.53 -12.33
CA GLY A 93 4.01 17.11 -11.21
C GLY A 93 3.21 17.11 -9.91
N VAL A 94 1.97 17.63 -9.94
CA VAL A 94 1.10 17.72 -8.76
C VAL A 94 0.77 16.34 -8.22
N THR A 95 0.33 15.42 -9.08
CA THR A 95 0.03 14.03 -8.67
C THR A 95 1.28 13.32 -8.14
N GLY A 96 2.45 13.52 -8.77
CA GLY A 96 3.74 12.99 -8.32
C GLY A 96 4.11 13.46 -6.91
N VAL A 97 4.03 14.77 -6.66
CA VAL A 97 4.31 15.36 -5.33
C VAL A 97 3.34 14.85 -4.28
N ILE A 98 2.03 14.81 -4.58
CA ILE A 98 1.02 14.27 -3.66
C ILE A 98 1.36 12.81 -3.29
N MET A 99 1.67 11.97 -4.27
CA MET A 99 2.04 10.58 -4.01
C MET A 99 3.28 10.48 -3.11
N VAL A 100 4.36 11.21 -3.42
CA VAL A 100 5.60 11.17 -2.63
C VAL A 100 5.37 11.61 -1.19
N VAL A 101 4.62 12.69 -0.96
CA VAL A 101 4.32 13.19 0.39
C VAL A 101 3.50 12.18 1.18
N LEU A 102 2.41 11.66 0.61
CA LEU A 102 1.55 10.68 1.30
C LEU A 102 2.30 9.37 1.57
N MET A 103 3.14 8.92 0.63
CA MET A 103 3.99 7.76 0.83
C MET A 103 5.02 8.00 1.94
N ALA A 104 5.65 9.17 2.00
CA ALA A 104 6.62 9.49 3.06
C ALA A 104 5.97 9.40 4.45
N VAL A 105 4.74 9.91 4.60
CA VAL A 105 3.96 9.76 5.84
C VAL A 105 3.69 8.29 6.13
N ALA A 106 3.13 7.54 5.18
CA ALA A 106 2.77 6.13 5.38
C ALA A 106 3.98 5.24 5.70
N TYR A 107 5.13 5.45 5.04
CA TYR A 107 6.36 4.68 5.28
C TYR A 107 6.98 5.00 6.65
N THR A 108 7.00 6.28 7.03
CA THR A 108 7.51 6.71 8.33
C THR A 108 6.71 6.08 9.47
N LEU A 109 5.38 6.15 9.38
CA LEU A 109 4.48 5.62 10.40
C LEU A 109 4.40 4.08 10.39
N ALA A 110 4.70 3.44 9.26
CA ALA A 110 4.86 1.98 9.17
C ALA A 110 6.18 1.46 9.77
N HIS A 111 7.17 2.33 9.99
CA HIS A 111 8.45 1.93 10.56
C HIS A 111 8.26 1.31 11.96
N PRO A 112 8.95 0.20 12.31
CA PRO A 112 8.70 -0.52 13.56
C PRO A 112 8.90 0.28 14.86
N TRP A 113 9.62 1.40 14.79
CA TRP A 113 9.80 2.31 15.93
C TRP A 113 8.54 3.16 16.16
N PHE A 114 7.96 3.72 15.09
CA PHE A 114 6.71 4.47 15.13
C PHE A 114 5.53 3.54 15.41
N ARG A 115 5.38 2.47 14.61
CA ARG A 115 4.24 1.54 14.73
C ARG A 115 4.14 0.88 16.11
N ARG A 116 5.26 0.59 16.77
CA ARG A 116 5.29 -0.05 18.10
C ARG A 116 5.43 0.93 19.26
N GLY A 117 5.32 2.23 19.02
CA GLY A 117 5.38 3.25 20.08
C GLY A 117 6.71 3.29 20.85
N ARG A 118 7.83 2.95 20.20
CA ARG A 118 9.15 2.84 20.85
C ARG A 118 9.95 4.16 20.86
N LEU A 119 9.31 5.28 20.56
CA LEU A 119 9.96 6.58 20.61
C LEU A 119 10.15 7.01 22.08
N SER A 120 11.30 7.61 22.37
CA SER A 120 11.62 8.16 23.69
C SER A 120 10.60 9.22 24.12
N GLU A 121 10.44 9.39 25.43
CA GLU A 121 9.45 10.28 26.03
C GLU A 121 9.63 11.75 25.62
N GLY A 122 10.87 12.18 25.39
CA GLY A 122 11.19 13.54 24.93
C GLY A 122 11.04 13.77 23.42
N ASN A 123 10.67 12.75 22.63
CA ASN A 123 10.54 12.90 21.19
C ASN A 123 9.19 13.58 20.84
N PRO A 124 9.18 14.74 20.15
CA PRO A 124 7.94 15.44 19.80
C PRO A 124 7.03 14.62 18.87
N LEU A 125 7.60 13.68 18.12
CA LEU A 125 6.86 12.79 17.21
C LEU A 125 6.26 11.57 17.92
N ARG A 126 6.45 11.39 19.23
CA ARG A 126 5.84 10.29 20.00
C ARG A 126 4.32 10.28 19.88
N ARG A 127 3.68 11.45 19.76
CA ARG A 127 2.22 11.58 19.54
C ARG A 127 1.75 10.96 18.22
N LEU A 128 2.65 10.82 17.24
CA LEU A 128 2.42 10.17 15.96
C LEU A 128 2.83 8.69 15.98
N SER A 129 3.14 8.12 17.14
CA SER A 129 3.50 6.71 17.28
C SER A 129 2.32 5.88 17.77
N GLY A 130 2.35 4.59 17.47
CA GLY A 130 1.30 3.64 17.82
C GLY A 130 0.68 2.98 16.59
N PHE A 131 -0.03 1.88 16.85
CA PHE A 131 -0.58 1.06 15.78
C PHE A 131 -1.72 1.75 15.03
N ASN A 132 -2.63 2.46 15.74
CA ASN A 132 -3.71 3.22 15.11
C ASN A 132 -3.18 4.24 14.10
N MET A 133 -2.12 4.98 14.46
CA MET A 133 -1.51 5.95 13.57
C MET A 133 -0.92 5.29 12.32
N PHE A 134 -0.24 4.14 12.48
CA PHE A 134 0.16 3.30 11.36
C PHE A 134 -1.06 2.91 10.50
N TRP A 135 -2.13 2.40 11.10
CA TRP A 135 -3.28 1.87 10.37
C TRP A 135 -3.98 2.95 9.54
N TYR A 136 -4.30 4.11 10.14
CA TYR A 136 -4.96 5.21 9.44
C TYR A 136 -4.09 5.79 8.34
N SER A 137 -2.80 6.04 8.63
CA SER A 137 -1.88 6.54 7.61
C SER A 137 -1.64 5.53 6.48
N HIS A 138 -1.71 4.22 6.75
CA HIS A 138 -1.57 3.22 5.69
C HIS A 138 -2.71 3.31 4.67
N HIS A 139 -3.93 3.69 5.08
CA HIS A 139 -5.09 3.86 4.19
C HIS A 139 -4.93 5.00 3.18
N LEU A 140 -3.95 5.90 3.37
CA LEU A 140 -3.55 6.88 2.35
C LEU A 140 -3.18 6.21 1.02
N PHE A 141 -2.90 4.90 1.01
CA PHE A 141 -2.72 4.11 -0.22
C PHE A 141 -3.88 4.31 -1.21
N VAL A 142 -5.13 4.50 -0.74
CA VAL A 142 -6.28 4.72 -1.64
C VAL A 142 -6.08 6.00 -2.47
N ILE A 143 -5.71 7.10 -1.81
CA ILE A 143 -5.44 8.38 -2.47
C ILE A 143 -4.21 8.26 -3.38
N VAL A 144 -3.16 7.59 -2.92
CA VAL A 144 -1.94 7.34 -3.72
C VAL A 144 -2.27 6.57 -4.99
N TYR A 145 -3.11 5.54 -4.93
CA TYR A 145 -3.50 4.76 -6.11
C TYR A 145 -4.34 5.56 -7.10
N VAL A 146 -5.28 6.38 -6.63
CA VAL A 146 -6.04 7.30 -7.49
C VAL A 146 -5.09 8.28 -8.18
N ALA A 147 -4.21 8.93 -7.42
CA ALA A 147 -3.20 9.82 -7.97
C ALA A 147 -2.27 9.11 -8.96
N PHE A 148 -1.91 7.84 -8.70
CA PHE A 148 -1.03 7.07 -9.58
C PHE A 148 -1.68 6.72 -10.91
N VAL A 149 -2.98 6.41 -10.93
CA VAL A 149 -3.73 6.21 -12.17
C VAL A 149 -3.79 7.50 -12.97
N VAL A 150 -4.14 8.62 -12.33
CA VAL A 150 -4.17 9.94 -13.01
C VAL A 150 -2.78 10.30 -13.56
N HIS A 151 -1.74 10.15 -12.73
CA HIS A 151 -0.34 10.37 -13.13
C HIS A 151 0.05 9.54 -14.36
N GLY A 152 -0.35 8.26 -14.40
CA GLY A 152 -0.04 7.34 -15.50
C GLY A 152 -0.89 7.52 -16.76
N VAL A 153 -2.06 8.16 -16.67
CA VAL A 153 -2.95 8.43 -17.83
C VAL A 153 -2.68 9.82 -18.43
N CYS A 154 -2.23 10.78 -17.62
CA CYS A 154 -1.98 12.13 -18.08
C CYS A 154 -0.56 12.35 -18.66
N LEU A 155 0.24 11.31 -18.87
CA LEU A 155 1.64 11.40 -19.31
C LEU A 155 1.87 12.27 -20.56
N TYR A 156 2.93 13.08 -20.53
CA TYR A 156 3.39 13.91 -21.66
C TYR A 156 3.59 13.14 -22.98
N ILE A 157 4.27 11.99 -22.94
CA ILE A 157 4.82 11.32 -24.14
C ILE A 157 3.82 10.40 -24.81
N ASN A 158 2.98 9.71 -24.04
CA ASN A 158 2.16 8.64 -24.57
C ASN A 158 0.70 8.83 -24.23
N ARG A 159 -0.04 9.41 -25.17
CA ARG A 159 -1.48 9.72 -25.03
C ARG A 159 -2.39 8.63 -25.60
N THR A 160 -1.81 7.61 -26.21
CA THR A 160 -2.56 6.47 -26.75
C THR A 160 -2.86 5.48 -25.63
N TRP A 161 -4.14 5.28 -25.30
CA TRP A 161 -4.59 4.54 -24.11
C TRP A 161 -4.00 3.12 -23.95
N TYR A 162 -3.85 2.37 -25.04
CA TYR A 162 -3.32 0.99 -25.00
C TYR A 162 -1.79 0.94 -24.84
N LYS A 163 -1.10 2.07 -25.03
CA LYS A 163 0.33 2.20 -24.75
C LYS A 163 0.60 2.75 -23.33
N GLN A 164 -0.44 3.17 -22.61
CA GLN A 164 -0.36 3.58 -21.22
C GLN A 164 -0.49 2.35 -20.33
N THR A 165 0.64 1.76 -19.94
CA THR A 165 0.64 0.45 -19.29
C THR A 165 0.29 0.49 -17.79
N THR A 166 0.30 1.67 -17.15
CA THR A 166 0.07 1.80 -15.70
C THR A 166 -1.24 1.17 -15.25
N TRP A 167 -2.36 1.52 -15.88
CA TRP A 167 -3.67 0.96 -15.50
C TRP A 167 -3.75 -0.55 -15.77
N MET A 168 -3.07 -1.04 -16.82
CA MET A 168 -3.05 -2.45 -17.20
C MET A 168 -2.41 -3.30 -16.11
N TYR A 169 -1.25 -2.88 -15.58
CA TYR A 169 -0.56 -3.57 -14.50
C TYR A 169 -1.32 -3.48 -13.17
N LEU A 170 -2.08 -2.41 -12.95
CA LEU A 170 -2.81 -2.19 -11.71
C LEU A 170 -4.17 -2.90 -11.66
N ALA A 171 -4.80 -3.15 -12.81
CA ALA A 171 -6.17 -3.65 -12.88
C ALA A 171 -6.38 -4.95 -12.08
N ILE A 172 -5.59 -5.99 -12.36
CA ILE A 172 -5.76 -7.30 -11.71
C ILE A 172 -5.52 -7.21 -10.19
N PRO A 173 -4.40 -6.66 -9.69
CA PRO A 173 -4.17 -6.56 -8.25
C PRO A 173 -5.22 -5.73 -7.50
N ILE A 174 -5.68 -4.61 -8.08
CA ILE A 174 -6.72 -3.78 -7.45
C ILE A 174 -8.04 -4.52 -7.40
N LEU A 175 -8.47 -5.16 -8.49
CA LEU A 175 -9.73 -5.91 -8.53
C LEU A 175 -9.71 -7.08 -7.54
N LEU A 176 -8.59 -7.82 -7.47
CA LEU A 176 -8.43 -8.91 -6.50
C LEU A 176 -8.49 -8.40 -5.05
N TYR A 177 -7.80 -7.31 -4.75
CA TYR A 177 -7.81 -6.70 -3.42
C TYR A 177 -9.21 -6.18 -3.05
N ALA A 178 -9.86 -5.44 -3.95
CA ALA A 178 -11.21 -4.92 -3.75
C ALA A 178 -12.23 -6.06 -3.56
N GLY A 179 -12.13 -7.12 -4.38
CA GLY A 179 -12.95 -8.32 -4.25
C GLY A 179 -12.75 -9.01 -2.89
N GLU A 180 -11.51 -9.12 -2.41
CA GLU A 180 -11.25 -9.67 -1.07
C GLU A 180 -11.87 -8.81 0.04
N ARG A 181 -11.75 -7.48 -0.07
CA ARG A 181 -12.35 -6.56 0.91
C ARG A 181 -13.88 -6.63 0.89
N LEU A 182 -14.49 -6.75 -0.28
CA LEU A 182 -15.93 -6.95 -0.43
C LEU A 182 -16.36 -8.30 0.18
N LEU A 183 -15.67 -9.40 -0.14
CA LEU A 183 -15.96 -10.72 0.45
C LEU A 183 -15.86 -10.69 1.98
N ARG A 184 -14.88 -9.96 2.53
CA ARG A 184 -14.76 -9.76 3.98
C ARG A 184 -15.95 -8.97 4.53
N ALA A 185 -16.36 -7.88 3.88
CA ALA A 185 -17.50 -7.07 4.28
C ALA A 185 -18.82 -7.87 4.26
N LEU A 186 -19.01 -8.70 3.24
CA LEU A 186 -20.17 -9.59 3.13
C LEU A 186 -20.17 -10.66 4.23
N ARG A 187 -19.01 -11.21 4.58
CA ARG A 187 -18.89 -12.19 5.69
C ARG A 187 -18.99 -11.57 7.07
N SER A 188 -18.62 -10.29 7.23
CA SER A 188 -18.73 -9.60 8.53
C SER A 188 -20.17 -9.40 9.00
N HIS A 189 -21.18 -9.56 8.13
CA HIS A 189 -22.57 -9.64 8.58
C HIS A 189 -22.86 -10.84 9.52
N GLY A 190 -21.96 -11.83 9.60
CA GLY A 190 -22.02 -12.95 10.55
C GLY A 190 -21.08 -12.83 11.76
N LEU A 191 -20.58 -11.63 12.05
CA LEU A 191 -19.78 -11.34 13.24
C LEU A 191 -20.51 -11.79 14.50
N THR A 192 -20.06 -12.88 15.10
CA THR A 192 -20.62 -13.35 16.36
C THR A 192 -19.74 -12.85 17.49
N THR A 193 -20.32 -12.02 18.36
CA THR A 193 -19.65 -11.61 19.60
C THR A 193 -19.51 -12.83 20.50
N VAL A 194 -18.30 -13.03 21.03
CA VAL A 194 -18.01 -14.11 21.97
C VAL A 194 -17.66 -13.52 23.32
N ARG A 195 -18.06 -14.20 24.40
CA ARG A 195 -17.69 -13.82 25.75
C ARG A 195 -16.35 -14.43 26.11
N ILE A 196 -15.45 -13.64 26.67
CA ILE A 196 -14.22 -14.15 27.28
C ILE A 196 -14.62 -14.81 28.61
N GLU A 197 -14.35 -16.10 28.74
CA GLU A 197 -14.70 -16.88 29.92
C GLU A 197 -13.53 -16.98 30.91
N LYS A 198 -12.31 -17.07 30.38
CA LYS A 198 -11.10 -17.15 31.20
C LYS A 198 -9.90 -16.57 30.45
N VAL A 199 -9.07 -15.83 31.17
CA VAL A 199 -7.76 -15.37 30.70
C VAL A 199 -6.70 -15.94 31.63
N ALA A 200 -5.66 -16.54 31.06
CA ALA A 200 -4.51 -17.03 31.80
C ALA A 200 -3.22 -16.48 31.18
N LEU A 201 -2.34 -15.97 32.03
CA LEU A 201 -1.00 -15.53 31.65
C LEU A 201 0.00 -16.63 31.97
N TYR A 202 0.80 -17.01 30.99
CA TYR A 202 1.84 -18.02 31.14
C TYR A 202 3.23 -17.39 31.01
N PRO A 203 4.26 -18.01 31.62
CA PRO A 203 5.66 -17.61 31.40
C PRO A 203 5.99 -17.55 29.90
N GLY A 204 6.86 -16.60 29.52
CA GLY A 204 7.26 -16.40 28.13
C GLY A 204 6.34 -15.46 27.32
N ASN A 205 5.58 -14.57 27.98
CA ASN A 205 4.66 -13.60 27.36
C ASN A 205 3.55 -14.26 26.53
N VAL A 206 3.02 -15.38 27.01
CA VAL A 206 1.92 -16.12 26.37
C VAL A 206 0.61 -15.82 27.11
N ILE A 207 -0.43 -15.47 26.35
CA ILE A 207 -1.79 -15.25 26.87
C ILE A 207 -2.70 -16.34 26.31
N ALA A 208 -3.33 -17.11 27.18
CA ALA A 208 -4.41 -18.01 26.79
C ALA A 208 -5.76 -17.35 27.06
N ILE A 209 -6.56 -17.20 26.02
CA ILE A 209 -7.90 -16.63 26.07
C ILE A 209 -8.89 -17.75 25.76
N HIS A 210 -9.71 -18.10 26.75
CA HIS A 210 -10.82 -19.02 26.59
C HIS A 210 -12.09 -18.20 26.30
N MET A 211 -12.75 -18.52 25.20
CA MET A 211 -13.93 -17.81 24.71
C MET A 211 -15.09 -18.77 24.57
N SER A 212 -16.31 -18.27 24.79
CA SER A 212 -17.53 -19.01 24.54
C SER A 212 -17.60 -19.45 23.07
N LYS A 213 -17.97 -20.71 22.81
CA LYS A 213 -18.13 -21.22 21.45
C LYS A 213 -19.44 -20.67 20.84
N PRO A 214 -19.40 -19.96 19.69
CA PRO A 214 -20.61 -19.51 19.01
C PRO A 214 -21.53 -20.66 18.64
N HIS A 215 -22.84 -20.44 18.67
CA HIS A 215 -23.82 -21.44 18.26
C HIS A 215 -23.60 -21.85 16.80
N GLY A 216 -23.57 -23.16 16.52
CA GLY A 216 -23.32 -23.69 15.17
C GLY A 216 -21.87 -23.59 14.69
N PHE A 217 -20.93 -23.06 15.49
CA PHE A 217 -19.53 -23.01 15.10
C PHE A 217 -18.93 -24.43 15.06
N SER A 218 -18.47 -24.86 13.89
CA SER A 218 -17.75 -26.10 13.71
C SER A 218 -16.37 -25.80 13.12
N TYR A 219 -15.36 -26.52 13.59
CA TYR A 219 -13.98 -26.34 13.14
C TYR A 219 -13.26 -27.68 13.08
N LYS A 220 -12.15 -27.71 12.34
CA LYS A 220 -11.22 -28.83 12.25
C LYS A 220 -9.88 -28.44 12.89
N SER A 221 -9.15 -29.42 13.39
CA SER A 221 -7.81 -29.22 13.92
C SER A 221 -6.90 -28.51 12.91
N GLY A 222 -6.14 -27.52 13.37
CA GLY A 222 -5.24 -26.71 12.54
C GLY A 222 -5.89 -25.51 11.85
N GLN A 223 -7.20 -25.29 12.01
CA GLN A 223 -7.84 -24.03 11.59
C GLN A 223 -7.54 -22.91 12.60
N TYR A 224 -7.60 -21.67 12.12
CA TYR A 224 -7.44 -20.47 12.93
C TYR A 224 -8.57 -19.48 12.65
N ILE A 225 -8.77 -18.55 13.58
CA ILE A 225 -9.76 -17.47 13.47
C ILE A 225 -9.05 -16.12 13.51
N TYR A 226 -9.71 -15.09 13.00
CA TYR A 226 -9.34 -13.71 13.25
C TYR A 226 -10.22 -13.18 14.38
N VAL A 227 -9.62 -12.42 15.30
CA VAL A 227 -10.30 -11.89 16.48
C VAL A 227 -10.16 -10.38 16.45
N ASN A 228 -11.29 -9.67 16.49
CA ASN A 228 -11.31 -8.23 16.72
C ASN A 228 -11.59 -7.97 18.21
N CYS A 229 -10.76 -7.13 18.83
CA CYS A 229 -11.02 -6.58 20.15
C CYS A 229 -11.36 -5.10 19.99
N GLY A 230 -12.65 -4.76 20.00
CA GLY A 230 -13.13 -3.39 19.76
C GLY A 230 -12.59 -2.36 20.76
N GLU A 231 -12.30 -2.79 22.00
CA GLU A 231 -11.68 -1.93 23.02
C GLU A 231 -10.24 -1.53 22.69
N VAL A 232 -9.52 -2.35 21.92
CA VAL A 232 -8.18 -2.04 21.42
C VAL A 232 -8.27 -1.25 20.12
N SER A 233 -9.06 -1.76 19.16
CA SER A 233 -9.28 -1.13 17.87
C SER A 233 -10.48 -1.74 17.14
N PRO A 234 -11.45 -0.93 16.69
CA PRO A 234 -12.66 -1.44 16.01
C PRO A 234 -12.40 -1.98 14.60
N PHE A 235 -11.18 -1.79 14.06
CA PHE A 235 -10.86 -2.13 12.68
C PHE A 235 -9.78 -3.22 12.53
N GLU A 236 -9.29 -3.77 13.65
CA GLU A 236 -8.19 -4.75 13.68
C GLU A 236 -8.65 -6.20 13.80
N TRP A 237 -8.02 -7.10 13.06
CA TRP A 237 -8.42 -8.51 12.97
C TRP A 237 -7.23 -9.45 12.80
#